data_AF-A0A2E9QPT1-F1
#
_entry.id   AF-A0A2E9QPT1-F1
#
_cell.length_a   1.000
_cell.length_b   1.000
_cell.length_c   1.000
_cell.angle_alpha   90.00
_cell.angle_beta   90.00
_cell.angle_gamma   90.00
#
_symmetry.space_group_name_H-M   'P 1'
#
loop_
_entity.id
_entity.type
_entity.pdbx_description
1 polymer ?
#
loop_
_entity_poly.entity_id
_entity_poly.type
_entity_poly.pdbx_seq_one_letter_code
_entity_poly.pdbx_strand_id
1 'polypeptide(L)'
;MNINRNASNNNVSSVNSPVAPNSNNESGENNNAVNGSSFATNRASSRSADRVGLAVKAEVERGVILKRGLRGAVAKDLQQLLNRAGANPPLTVDGDFGGGTDRAVKAFQRKHGLSVDGKIGPGTLKVLLEKAGSASTNSTDNTNNTNNTNSTNNTNSTDNTNNGNSVPAGLGQKIEDMLARGGKIRRGGKGNVVRELQELLNRAGASPQLTVDGDFGGGTERALRQFQSRNGLSTDGKFGPNTWKSLKSKLGISFDGTNTNNGTNTDNGTNTDNGTNTDNGTNTDNNVNNGGGTSSNDGVGKEVEILLRSGGNVRRGSNGQAVRELQELLNRAGANPKLVVDGDFGGGTEKAIRQFQSKHGLSVDGKFGPNTWNSLKSALGIKFDNIVVDDPGSGVTLTQLRRIMPNLSTSRARLMLPHLNRAMAEANINTKQRKAMFLAQLAHESAEFRYMEEIASGAAYEGRRDLGNTRPGDGRRFKGRGPIQLTGRANYTAAGRDLGLDLVGNPKQVATPEVGFRTSAWFWTKRGLNKYADRGDFRTVTKRINGGFNGYSDRLKYYNRALSVL
;
A
#
# COMPACT_ATOMS: atom_id res chain seq x y z
N MET A 1 -23.09 10.33 -20.85
CA MET A 1 -22.96 9.31 -21.91
C MET A 1 -24.05 8.26 -21.68
N ASN A 2 -24.69 7.77 -22.75
CA ASN A 2 -25.99 7.10 -22.76
C ASN A 2 -26.13 5.83 -21.89
N ILE A 3 -27.18 5.78 -21.06
CA ILE A 3 -27.90 4.54 -20.75
C ILE A 3 -29.15 4.54 -21.62
N ASN A 4 -29.11 3.80 -22.73
CA ASN A 4 -30.26 3.64 -23.61
C ASN A 4 -31.12 2.50 -23.05
N ARG A 5 -32.35 2.81 -22.63
CA ARG A 5 -33.39 1.83 -22.32
C ARG A 5 -34.33 1.78 -23.52
N ASN A 6 -34.43 0.63 -24.17
CA ASN A 6 -35.61 0.30 -24.96
C ASN A 6 -36.20 -0.99 -24.42
N ALA A 7 -37.42 -0.87 -23.91
CA ALA A 7 -38.34 -1.96 -23.68
C ALA A 7 -39.15 -2.17 -24.97
N SER A 8 -39.38 -3.42 -25.34
CA SER A 8 -40.58 -3.80 -26.07
C SER A 8 -41.00 -5.20 -25.64
N ASN A 9 -42.20 -5.28 -25.06
CA ASN A 9 -42.99 -6.49 -24.94
C ASN A 9 -43.32 -7.03 -26.34
N ASN A 10 -43.36 -8.35 -26.50
CA ASN A 10 -44.61 -9.01 -26.89
C ASN A 10 -44.56 -10.52 -26.61
N ASN A 11 -45.75 -10.99 -26.25
CA ASN A 11 -46.17 -12.27 -25.71
C ASN A 11 -46.41 -13.32 -26.82
N VAL A 12 -46.58 -14.59 -26.42
CA VAL A 12 -47.58 -15.59 -26.91
C VAL A 12 -47.03 -17.04 -27.09
N SER A 13 -47.51 -17.93 -26.21
CA SER A 13 -47.87 -19.39 -26.30
C SER A 13 -46.82 -20.44 -26.74
N SER A 14 -46.49 -21.44 -25.91
CA SER A 14 -47.07 -22.83 -25.82
C SER A 14 -47.30 -23.49 -27.18
N VAL A 15 -46.85 -24.73 -27.48
CA VAL A 15 -47.34 -26.01 -26.93
C VAL A 15 -46.38 -27.20 -27.28
N ASN A 16 -46.48 -28.29 -26.50
CA ASN A 16 -46.29 -29.71 -26.83
C ASN A 16 -44.87 -30.36 -26.93
N SER A 17 -44.55 -31.17 -25.92
CA SER A 17 -43.98 -32.53 -26.08
C SER A 17 -45.09 -33.50 -26.56
N PRO A 18 -44.84 -34.73 -27.07
CA PRO A 18 -44.32 -35.84 -26.23
C PRO A 18 -43.54 -36.97 -26.99
N VAL A 19 -43.15 -37.97 -26.18
CA VAL A 19 -42.96 -39.41 -26.50
C VAL A 19 -41.53 -39.93 -26.79
N ALA A 20 -41.03 -40.72 -25.83
CA ALA A 20 -40.04 -41.78 -26.00
C ALA A 20 -40.73 -43.12 -26.33
N PRO A 21 -39.98 -44.14 -26.82
CA PRO A 21 -39.78 -45.30 -25.94
C PRO A 21 -38.41 -45.99 -26.03
N ASN A 22 -37.88 -46.31 -24.85
CA ASN A 22 -37.35 -47.60 -24.34
C ASN A 22 -36.82 -48.68 -25.32
N SER A 23 -35.58 -49.18 -25.10
CA SER A 23 -35.29 -50.48 -24.43
C SER A 23 -33.86 -51.01 -24.70
N ASN A 24 -33.17 -51.38 -23.60
CA ASN A 24 -32.31 -52.56 -23.29
C ASN A 24 -31.62 -53.31 -24.46
N ASN A 25 -30.37 -53.80 -24.37
CA ASN A 25 -29.92 -54.77 -23.36
C ASN A 25 -28.39 -55.04 -23.42
N GLU A 26 -27.79 -55.36 -22.26
CA GLU A 26 -26.72 -56.34 -21.93
C GLU A 26 -25.56 -56.63 -22.91
N SER A 27 -24.29 -56.78 -22.53
CA SER A 27 -23.62 -57.62 -21.49
C SER A 27 -22.10 -57.44 -21.74
N GLY A 28 -21.12 -57.71 -20.87
CA GLY A 28 -21.02 -58.29 -19.54
C GLY A 28 -19.52 -58.41 -19.18
N GLU A 29 -19.24 -58.37 -17.86
CA GLU A 29 -18.28 -59.21 -17.10
C GLU A 29 -16.76 -59.21 -17.46
N ASN A 30 -15.79 -59.38 -16.55
CA ASN A 30 -15.75 -59.61 -15.09
C ASN A 30 -14.31 -59.36 -14.56
N ASN A 31 -14.21 -58.71 -13.40
CA ASN A 31 -13.43 -59.03 -12.18
C ASN A 31 -12.07 -59.78 -12.25
N ASN A 32 -11.04 -59.30 -11.52
CA ASN A 32 -10.76 -59.78 -10.15
C ASN A 32 -9.68 -58.96 -9.41
N ALA A 33 -9.82 -58.89 -8.09
CA ALA A 33 -9.01 -58.14 -7.12
C ALA A 33 -7.85 -58.97 -6.52
N VAL A 34 -7.00 -58.34 -5.68
CA VAL A 34 -6.72 -58.71 -4.26
C VAL A 34 -5.33 -58.21 -3.74
N ASN A 35 -5.35 -57.68 -2.49
CA ASN A 35 -4.30 -57.52 -1.43
C ASN A 35 -3.25 -56.38 -1.42
N GLY A 36 -3.41 -55.41 -0.49
CA GLY A 36 -2.94 -55.56 0.91
C GLY A 36 -1.48 -55.19 1.31
N SER A 37 -1.32 -54.03 1.95
CA SER A 37 -0.45 -53.70 3.12
C SER A 37 1.04 -53.26 2.98
N SER A 38 1.30 -52.10 3.63
CA SER A 38 2.44 -51.75 4.51
C SER A 38 3.90 -51.91 4.03
N PHE A 39 4.56 -50.80 3.68
CA PHE A 39 5.89 -50.47 4.22
C PHE A 39 6.07 -48.95 4.30
N ALA A 40 6.20 -48.45 5.53
CA ALA A 40 6.55 -47.08 5.84
C ALA A 40 8.06 -46.85 5.66
N THR A 41 8.42 -45.56 5.56
CA THR A 41 9.73 -44.95 5.86
C THR A 41 10.91 -45.17 4.91
N ASN A 42 11.58 -44.06 4.58
CA ASN A 42 12.90 -43.91 3.94
C ASN A 42 12.97 -43.72 2.42
N ARG A 43 12.42 -42.61 1.91
CA ARG A 43 12.96 -42.01 0.66
C ARG A 43 12.76 -40.49 0.50
N ALA A 44 12.70 -39.75 1.62
CA ALA A 44 12.42 -38.31 1.62
C ALA A 44 13.65 -37.41 1.89
N SER A 45 14.87 -37.95 1.89
CA SER A 45 16.06 -37.18 2.31
C SER A 45 17.12 -36.90 1.24
N SER A 46 16.90 -37.25 -0.05
CA SER A 46 17.92 -37.01 -1.10
C SER A 46 17.49 -36.18 -2.33
N ARG A 47 16.33 -35.50 -2.33
CA ARG A 47 15.78 -34.86 -3.55
C ARG A 47 15.79 -33.31 -3.59
N SER A 48 16.48 -32.61 -2.70
CA SER A 48 16.42 -31.13 -2.67
C SER A 48 17.36 -30.43 -3.67
N ALA A 49 18.43 -31.09 -4.15
CA ALA A 49 19.40 -30.49 -5.06
C ALA A 49 18.92 -30.40 -6.52
N ASP A 50 18.04 -31.32 -6.95
CA ASP A 50 17.62 -31.54 -8.34
C ASP A 50 16.48 -30.64 -8.84
N ARG A 51 15.92 -29.76 -8.00
CA ARG A 51 14.75 -28.94 -8.36
C ARG A 51 15.03 -27.49 -8.75
N VAL A 52 16.28 -27.02 -8.63
CA VAL A 52 16.62 -25.62 -8.94
C VAL A 52 16.63 -25.39 -10.46
N GLY A 53 15.82 -24.42 -10.90
CA GLY A 53 15.61 -24.06 -12.30
C GLY A 53 14.35 -24.68 -12.92
N LEU A 54 13.67 -25.61 -12.23
CA LEU A 54 12.51 -26.31 -12.79
C LEU A 54 11.29 -25.38 -12.96
N ALA A 55 11.06 -24.48 -12.00
CA ALA A 55 9.95 -23.53 -12.08
C ALA A 55 10.24 -22.45 -13.12
N VAL A 56 11.50 -21.99 -13.21
CA VAL A 56 11.96 -21.07 -14.26
C VAL A 56 11.79 -21.69 -15.65
N LYS A 57 12.20 -22.95 -15.82
CA LYS A 57 12.08 -23.69 -17.08
C LYS A 57 10.63 -23.84 -17.51
N ALA A 58 9.76 -24.28 -16.62
CA ALA A 58 8.33 -24.46 -16.92
C ALA A 58 7.61 -23.17 -17.35
N GLU A 59 8.02 -22.00 -16.84
CA GLU A 59 7.43 -20.72 -17.26
C GLU A 59 7.96 -20.28 -18.64
N VAL A 60 9.26 -20.40 -18.88
CA VAL A 60 9.87 -20.01 -20.15
C VAL A 60 9.42 -20.92 -21.30
N GLU A 61 9.23 -22.22 -21.06
CA GLU A 61 8.66 -23.18 -22.03
C GLU A 61 7.20 -22.87 -22.38
N ARG A 62 6.44 -22.26 -21.45
CA ARG A 62 5.10 -21.72 -21.71
C ARG A 62 5.11 -20.38 -22.44
N GLY A 63 6.26 -19.92 -22.92
CA GLY A 63 6.43 -18.66 -23.62
C GLY A 63 6.48 -17.43 -22.70
N VAL A 64 6.61 -17.61 -21.39
CA VAL A 64 6.68 -16.50 -20.44
C VAL A 64 8.10 -15.93 -20.41
N ILE A 65 8.23 -14.64 -20.72
CA ILE A 65 9.50 -13.92 -20.57
C ILE A 65 9.61 -13.40 -19.14
N LEU A 66 10.53 -13.97 -18.35
CA LEU A 66 10.77 -13.57 -16.97
C LEU A 66 11.55 -12.26 -16.94
N LYS A 67 11.10 -11.30 -16.13
CA LYS A 67 11.70 -9.97 -16.05
C LYS A 67 11.41 -9.31 -14.71
N ARG A 68 12.02 -8.15 -14.49
CA ARG A 68 11.79 -7.32 -13.32
C ARG A 68 10.29 -7.17 -13.02
N GLY A 69 9.91 -7.39 -11.75
CA GLY A 69 8.53 -7.40 -11.27
C GLY A 69 7.95 -8.79 -11.05
N LEU A 70 8.62 -9.85 -11.52
CA LEU A 70 8.29 -11.24 -11.18
C LEU A 70 8.46 -11.48 -9.67
N ARG A 71 7.53 -12.20 -9.06
CA ARG A 71 7.55 -12.52 -7.62
C ARG A 71 7.21 -13.97 -7.35
N GLY A 72 7.53 -14.44 -6.15
CA GLY A 72 7.12 -15.75 -5.66
C GLY A 72 8.11 -16.86 -6.00
N ALA A 73 7.61 -18.10 -6.10
CA ALA A 73 8.44 -19.30 -6.21
C ALA A 73 9.37 -19.26 -7.43
N VAL A 74 8.87 -18.81 -8.59
CA VAL A 74 9.66 -18.70 -9.84
C VAL A 74 10.82 -17.70 -9.69
N ALA A 75 10.61 -16.59 -8.98
CA ALA A 75 11.66 -15.62 -8.71
C ALA A 75 12.72 -16.17 -7.74
N LYS A 76 12.33 -16.95 -6.72
CA LYS A 76 13.27 -17.62 -5.82
C LYS A 76 14.13 -18.63 -6.57
N ASP A 77 13.47 -19.44 -7.40
CA ASP A 77 14.11 -20.46 -8.22
C ASP A 77 15.12 -19.82 -9.19
N LEU A 78 14.75 -18.67 -9.78
CA LEU A 78 15.66 -17.89 -10.63
C LEU A 78 16.86 -17.32 -9.86
N GLN A 79 16.65 -16.72 -8.69
CA GLN A 79 17.72 -16.16 -7.87
C GLN A 79 18.71 -17.26 -7.43
N GLN A 80 18.21 -18.45 -7.11
CA GLN A 80 19.05 -19.63 -6.83
C GLN A 80 19.84 -20.05 -8.07
N LEU A 81 19.22 -20.06 -9.25
CA LEU A 81 19.88 -20.41 -10.50
C LEU A 81 21.00 -19.42 -10.87
N LEU A 82 20.75 -18.11 -10.70
CA LEU A 82 21.74 -17.05 -10.93
C LEU A 82 22.91 -17.15 -9.95
N ASN A 83 22.65 -17.47 -8.67
CA ASN A 83 23.72 -17.70 -7.70
C ASN A 83 24.57 -18.92 -8.07
N ARG A 84 23.95 -20.04 -8.47
CA ARG A 84 24.68 -21.22 -8.97
C ARG A 84 25.50 -20.91 -10.22
N ALA A 85 25.01 -20.02 -11.08
CA ALA A 85 25.72 -19.56 -12.26
C ALA A 85 26.79 -18.49 -11.98
N GLY A 86 27.09 -18.19 -10.70
CA GLY A 86 28.17 -17.30 -10.30
C GLY A 86 27.81 -15.81 -10.30
N ALA A 87 26.57 -15.46 -9.93
CA ALA A 87 26.20 -14.06 -9.69
C ALA A 87 27.13 -13.43 -8.64
N ASN A 88 27.73 -12.28 -9.00
CA ASN A 88 28.64 -11.52 -8.13
C ASN A 88 28.19 -10.04 -8.08
N PRO A 89 27.81 -9.51 -6.90
CA PRO A 89 27.68 -10.22 -5.62
C PRO A 89 26.56 -11.28 -5.65
N PRO A 90 26.62 -12.31 -4.79
CA PRO A 90 25.53 -13.27 -4.64
C PRO A 90 24.21 -12.57 -4.30
N LEU A 91 23.13 -13.05 -4.93
CA LEU A 91 21.78 -12.56 -4.69
C LEU A 91 21.21 -13.14 -3.39
N THR A 92 20.48 -12.31 -2.65
CA THR A 92 19.56 -12.82 -1.63
C THR A 92 18.38 -13.53 -2.31
N VAL A 93 18.10 -14.77 -1.92
CA VAL A 93 16.93 -15.53 -2.42
C VAL A 93 15.68 -15.09 -1.66
N ASP A 94 15.08 -13.99 -2.09
CA ASP A 94 13.90 -13.40 -1.45
C ASP A 94 12.60 -13.57 -2.24
N GLY A 95 12.68 -14.04 -3.49
CA GLY A 95 11.53 -14.24 -4.36
C GLY A 95 10.99 -12.97 -4.98
N ASP A 96 11.80 -11.90 -5.06
CA ASP A 96 11.47 -10.68 -5.78
C ASP A 96 12.50 -10.44 -6.89
N PHE A 97 12.07 -10.52 -8.15
CA PHE A 97 12.89 -10.09 -9.28
C PHE A 97 12.93 -8.56 -9.30
N GLY A 98 13.74 -8.01 -8.40
CA GLY A 98 13.99 -6.59 -8.21
C GLY A 98 15.12 -6.05 -9.08
N GLY A 99 15.72 -4.94 -8.64
CA GLY A 99 16.82 -4.32 -9.38
C GLY A 99 18.16 -5.06 -9.23
N GLY A 100 18.43 -5.67 -8.07
CA GLY A 100 19.57 -6.58 -7.88
C GLY A 100 19.51 -7.79 -8.82
N THR A 101 18.37 -8.49 -8.87
CA THR A 101 18.18 -9.62 -9.80
C THR A 101 18.26 -9.19 -11.27
N ASP A 102 17.68 -8.06 -11.67
CA ASP A 102 17.84 -7.50 -13.04
C ASP A 102 19.29 -7.18 -13.40
N ARG A 103 20.06 -6.64 -12.47
CA ARG A 103 21.50 -6.41 -12.67
C ARG A 103 22.27 -7.71 -12.80
N ALA A 104 21.98 -8.70 -11.97
CA ALA A 104 22.60 -10.02 -12.08
C ALA A 104 22.26 -10.69 -13.41
N VAL A 105 21.01 -10.60 -13.89
CA VAL A 105 20.61 -11.08 -15.21
C VAL A 105 21.37 -10.35 -16.32
N LYS A 106 21.46 -9.02 -16.28
CA LYS A 106 22.21 -8.24 -17.27
C LYS A 106 23.71 -8.51 -17.23
N ALA A 107 24.28 -8.68 -16.05
CA ALA A 107 25.68 -9.04 -15.86
C ALA A 107 25.96 -10.43 -16.43
N PHE A 108 25.08 -11.39 -16.15
CA PHE A 108 25.12 -12.74 -16.72
C PHE A 108 25.02 -12.71 -18.25
N GLN A 109 24.02 -11.99 -18.79
CA GLN A 109 23.84 -11.82 -20.23
C GLN A 109 25.10 -11.23 -20.88
N ARG A 110 25.65 -10.14 -20.31
CA ARG A 110 26.86 -9.51 -20.81
C ARG A 110 28.07 -10.45 -20.76
N LYS A 111 28.27 -11.17 -19.66
CA LYS A 111 29.38 -12.12 -19.47
C LYS A 111 29.35 -13.26 -20.49
N HIS A 112 28.17 -13.62 -20.99
CA HIS A 112 27.97 -14.75 -21.89
C HIS A 112 27.55 -14.35 -23.31
N GLY A 113 27.76 -13.08 -23.71
CA GLY A 113 27.52 -12.62 -25.08
C GLY A 113 26.04 -12.64 -25.51
N LEU A 114 25.11 -12.55 -24.56
CA LEU A 114 23.66 -12.52 -24.81
C LEU A 114 23.16 -11.08 -24.92
N SER A 115 21.96 -10.89 -25.50
CA SER A 115 21.25 -9.61 -25.47
C SER A 115 21.06 -9.13 -24.03
N VAL A 116 21.57 -7.93 -23.71
CA VAL A 116 21.60 -7.37 -22.35
C VAL A 116 20.31 -6.60 -22.04
N ASP A 117 19.18 -7.29 -22.09
CA ASP A 117 17.86 -6.69 -21.91
C ASP A 117 17.26 -6.90 -20.51
N GLY A 118 17.93 -7.68 -19.65
CA GLY A 118 17.47 -8.00 -18.29
C GLY A 118 16.27 -8.95 -18.26
N LYS A 119 15.95 -9.61 -19.36
CA LYS A 119 14.87 -10.58 -19.48
C LYS A 119 15.42 -11.97 -19.67
N ILE A 120 14.72 -12.97 -19.13
CA ILE A 120 15.06 -14.37 -19.33
C ILE A 120 13.98 -14.97 -20.21
N GLY A 121 14.31 -15.05 -21.50
CA GLY A 121 13.61 -15.89 -22.47
C GLY A 121 14.40 -17.19 -22.73
N PRO A 122 13.98 -17.99 -23.72
CA PRO A 122 14.58 -19.30 -24.01
C PRO A 122 16.10 -19.26 -24.19
N GLY A 123 16.63 -18.26 -24.91
CA GLY A 123 18.07 -18.13 -25.15
C GLY A 123 18.88 -17.86 -23.88
N THR A 124 18.41 -16.96 -23.00
CA THR A 124 19.08 -16.68 -21.72
C THR A 124 18.96 -17.85 -20.74
N LEU A 125 17.79 -18.51 -20.70
CA LEU A 125 17.58 -19.65 -19.83
C LEU A 125 18.50 -20.82 -20.18
N LYS A 126 18.69 -21.13 -21.46
CA LYS A 126 19.57 -22.22 -21.92
C LYS A 126 20.98 -22.07 -21.33
N VAL A 127 21.60 -20.92 -21.55
CA VAL A 127 22.97 -20.64 -21.07
C VAL A 127 23.01 -20.58 -19.53
N LEU A 128 21.94 -20.08 -18.89
CA LEU A 128 21.85 -20.03 -17.44
C LEU A 128 21.80 -21.43 -16.80
N LEU A 129 21.05 -22.37 -17.38
CA LEU A 129 21.00 -23.76 -16.94
C LEU A 129 22.34 -24.48 -17.16
N GLU A 130 22.99 -24.25 -18.30
CA GLU A 130 24.32 -24.80 -18.59
C GLU A 130 25.35 -24.35 -17.54
N LYS A 131 25.43 -23.04 -17.25
CA LYS A 131 26.40 -22.50 -16.29
C LYS A 131 26.07 -22.84 -14.83
N ALA A 132 24.78 -22.92 -14.47
CA ALA A 132 24.37 -23.37 -13.14
C ALA A 132 24.59 -24.88 -12.93
N GLY A 133 24.53 -25.69 -14.00
CA GLY A 133 24.78 -27.13 -13.97
C GLY A 133 26.28 -27.48 -13.92
N SER A 134 27.12 -26.75 -14.66
CA SER A 134 28.58 -26.94 -14.63
C SER A 134 29.22 -26.59 -13.27
N ALA A 135 28.54 -25.82 -12.41
CA ALA A 135 29.01 -25.51 -11.06
C ALA A 135 28.87 -26.69 -10.07
N SER A 136 28.16 -27.77 -10.44
CA SER A 136 27.97 -28.95 -9.59
C SER A 136 29.08 -30.01 -9.74
N THR A 137 29.97 -29.89 -10.73
CA THR A 137 30.97 -30.94 -11.05
C THR A 137 32.40 -30.62 -10.66
N ASN A 138 32.69 -29.42 -10.13
CA ASN A 138 34.03 -29.09 -9.62
C ASN A 138 33.94 -28.59 -8.18
N SER A 139 33.81 -29.53 -7.24
CA SER A 139 34.09 -29.31 -5.82
C SER A 139 35.20 -30.27 -5.41
N THR A 140 36.44 -29.85 -5.63
CA THR A 140 37.58 -30.33 -4.84
C THR A 140 38.04 -29.19 -3.94
N ASP A 141 38.32 -29.55 -2.70
CA ASP A 141 38.85 -28.73 -1.62
C ASP A 141 39.79 -27.62 -2.07
N ASN A 142 39.62 -26.41 -1.54
CA ASN A 142 40.71 -25.81 -0.79
C ASN A 142 40.25 -24.73 0.20
N THR A 143 40.78 -24.84 1.40
CA THR A 143 40.72 -23.87 2.49
C THR A 143 41.79 -22.79 2.29
N ASN A 144 41.59 -21.62 2.90
CA ASN A 144 42.57 -20.56 3.18
C ASN A 144 43.50 -20.06 2.05
N ASN A 145 43.35 -18.79 1.61
CA ASN A 145 44.43 -17.80 1.76
C ASN A 145 43.98 -16.38 1.39
N THR A 146 44.35 -15.46 2.28
CA THR A 146 44.48 -14.02 2.15
C THR A 146 45.43 -13.52 1.05
N ASN A 147 45.24 -12.24 0.71
CA ASN A 147 46.19 -11.25 0.16
C ASN A 147 46.24 -10.96 -1.36
N ASN A 148 45.73 -9.75 -1.65
CA ASN A 148 46.47 -8.61 -2.24
C ASN A 148 46.91 -8.69 -3.71
N THR A 149 46.34 -7.82 -4.57
CA THR A 149 47.02 -6.65 -5.16
C THR A 149 46.22 -5.97 -6.30
N ASN A 150 45.92 -4.68 -6.08
CA ASN A 150 46.12 -3.51 -6.97
C ASN A 150 45.70 -3.52 -8.46
N SER A 151 45.33 -2.41 -9.11
CA SER A 151 45.07 -0.99 -8.81
C SER A 151 44.63 -0.39 -10.17
N THR A 152 43.71 0.56 -10.27
CA THR A 152 43.97 2.03 -10.45
C THR A 152 42.62 2.67 -10.88
N ASN A 153 42.19 3.90 -10.58
CA ASN A 153 42.65 5.10 -9.84
C ASN A 153 41.37 5.95 -9.55
N ASN A 154 41.08 6.49 -8.35
CA ASN A 154 41.69 7.59 -7.55
C ASN A 154 40.88 8.92 -7.73
N THR A 155 40.33 9.61 -6.70
CA THR A 155 40.94 10.40 -5.60
C THR A 155 39.83 10.86 -4.61
N ASN A 156 39.94 11.06 -3.28
CA ASN A 156 40.95 11.03 -2.18
C ASN A 156 40.15 10.80 -0.85
N SER A 157 40.44 9.86 0.08
CA SER A 157 41.48 9.78 1.14
C SER A 157 41.41 10.90 2.19
N THR A 158 41.40 10.71 3.52
CA THR A 158 42.16 9.84 4.47
C THR A 158 41.23 9.32 5.61
N ASP A 159 41.48 8.33 6.48
CA ASP A 159 42.69 7.72 7.03
C ASP A 159 42.33 6.32 7.59
N ASN A 160 43.29 5.39 7.64
CA ASN A 160 43.11 4.01 8.10
C ASN A 160 43.80 3.79 9.45
N THR A 161 43.02 3.62 10.52
CA THR A 161 43.50 2.98 11.76
C THR A 161 42.44 2.05 12.32
N ASN A 162 42.87 0.84 12.65
CA ASN A 162 42.10 -0.25 13.26
C ASN A 162 41.23 0.19 14.46
N ASN A 163 39.90 0.17 14.31
CA ASN A 163 38.95 -0.23 15.36
C ASN A 163 37.60 -0.55 14.70
N GLY A 164 37.23 -1.84 14.65
CA GLY A 164 36.15 -2.40 13.82
C GLY A 164 34.71 -2.05 14.21
N ASN A 165 34.45 -0.86 14.76
CA ASN A 165 33.11 -0.43 15.18
C ASN A 165 32.76 1.04 14.86
N SER A 166 33.63 1.82 14.20
CA SER A 166 33.32 3.20 13.84
C SER A 166 32.66 3.32 12.46
N VAL A 167 31.60 4.13 12.36
CA VAL A 167 30.92 4.44 11.10
C VAL A 167 31.74 5.46 10.31
N PRO A 168 32.01 5.26 9.00
CA PRO A 168 32.72 6.24 8.18
C PRO A 168 32.07 7.63 8.24
N ALA A 169 32.89 8.68 8.32
CA ALA A 169 32.41 10.05 8.36
C ALA A 169 31.49 10.37 7.17
N GLY A 170 30.31 10.92 7.44
CA GLY A 170 29.30 11.25 6.43
C GLY A 170 28.38 10.11 5.99
N LEU A 171 28.62 8.86 6.42
CA LEU A 171 27.71 7.75 6.12
C LEU A 171 26.37 7.94 6.87
N GLY A 172 25.30 8.12 6.11
CA GLY A 172 23.96 8.42 6.64
C GLY A 172 23.56 9.89 6.54
N GLN A 173 24.44 10.78 6.09
CA GLN A 173 24.09 12.19 5.87
C GLN A 173 22.95 12.32 4.84
N LYS A 174 22.97 11.52 3.77
CA LYS A 174 21.89 11.57 2.75
C LYS A 174 20.56 11.07 3.31
N ILE A 175 20.59 10.19 4.30
CA ILE A 175 19.41 9.74 5.03
C ILE A 175 18.87 10.88 5.91
N GLU A 176 19.74 11.57 6.65
CA GLU A 176 19.40 12.75 7.45
C GLU A 176 18.73 13.83 6.58
N ASP A 177 19.36 14.23 5.48
CA ASP A 177 18.85 15.26 4.56
C ASP A 177 17.52 14.86 3.90
N MET A 178 17.34 13.56 3.64
CA MET A 178 16.10 13.05 3.06
C MET A 178 14.96 13.10 4.09
N LEU A 179 15.22 12.70 5.33
CA LEU A 179 14.22 12.71 6.40
C LEU A 179 13.84 14.14 6.81
N ALA A 180 14.80 15.07 6.84
CA ALA A 180 14.56 16.50 7.09
C ALA A 180 13.58 17.12 6.07
N ARG A 181 13.58 16.62 4.82
CA ARG A 181 12.64 17.02 3.76
C ARG A 181 11.33 16.24 3.75
N GLY A 182 11.03 15.46 4.80
CA GLY A 182 9.83 14.65 4.91
C GLY A 182 9.82 13.39 4.03
N GLY A 183 10.97 13.00 3.47
CA GLY A 183 11.13 11.78 2.67
C GLY A 183 10.95 10.51 3.51
N LYS A 184 10.60 9.40 2.84
CA LYS A 184 10.43 8.08 3.49
C LYS A 184 11.08 7.01 2.62
N ILE A 185 11.73 6.01 3.24
CA ILE A 185 12.29 4.87 2.51
C ILE A 185 11.44 3.63 2.81
N ARG A 186 11.00 2.94 1.77
CA ARG A 186 10.16 1.74 1.85
C ARG A 186 10.43 0.83 0.66
N ARG A 187 9.87 -0.37 0.67
CA ARG A 187 9.95 -1.31 -0.47
C ARG A 187 9.64 -0.61 -1.79
N GLY A 188 10.53 -0.79 -2.77
CA GLY A 188 10.49 -0.14 -4.07
C GLY A 188 11.33 1.15 -4.18
N GLY A 189 11.83 1.69 -3.07
CA GLY A 189 12.79 2.80 -3.06
C GLY A 189 14.13 2.39 -3.68
N LYS A 190 14.86 3.36 -4.25
CA LYS A 190 16.14 3.12 -4.95
C LYS A 190 17.15 4.24 -4.74
N GLY A 191 18.40 3.98 -5.08
CA GLY A 191 19.46 4.98 -5.19
C GLY A 191 20.37 5.07 -3.96
N ASN A 192 21.17 6.12 -3.90
CA ASN A 192 22.27 6.24 -2.93
C ASN A 192 21.79 6.23 -1.47
N VAL A 193 20.60 6.78 -1.19
CA VAL A 193 20.00 6.74 0.16
C VAL A 193 19.72 5.30 0.61
N VAL A 194 19.29 4.43 -0.31
CA VAL A 194 19.05 3.01 -0.01
C VAL A 194 20.36 2.26 0.16
N ARG A 195 21.41 2.63 -0.58
CA ARG A 195 22.76 2.06 -0.40
C ARG A 195 23.27 2.34 1.01
N GLU A 196 23.19 3.59 1.46
CA GLU A 196 23.57 3.97 2.82
C GLU A 196 22.75 3.21 3.87
N LEU A 197 21.44 3.07 3.66
CA LEU A 197 20.59 2.31 4.56
C LEU A 197 21.01 0.84 4.65
N GLN A 198 21.26 0.18 3.51
CA GLN A 198 21.68 -1.22 3.48
C GLN A 198 23.04 -1.42 4.16
N GLU A 199 23.97 -0.48 3.96
CA GLU A 199 25.28 -0.51 4.60
C GLU A 199 25.18 -0.33 6.12
N LEU A 200 24.36 0.63 6.58
CA LEU A 200 24.12 0.86 8.00
C LEU A 200 23.39 -0.32 8.66
N LEU A 201 22.43 -0.94 7.98
CA LEU A 201 21.76 -2.15 8.48
C LEU A 201 22.72 -3.34 8.60
N ASN A 202 23.66 -3.49 7.66
CA ASN A 202 24.71 -4.51 7.77
C ASN A 202 25.60 -4.27 8.99
N ARG A 203 26.06 -3.03 9.18
CA ARG A 203 26.84 -2.63 10.36
C ARG A 203 26.07 -2.82 11.67
N ALA A 204 24.74 -2.68 11.63
CA ALA A 204 23.86 -2.93 12.77
C ALA A 204 23.49 -4.42 12.99
N GLY A 205 24.08 -5.35 12.23
CA GLY A 205 23.91 -6.79 12.40
C GLY A 205 22.73 -7.41 11.63
N ALA A 206 22.43 -6.93 10.42
CA ALA A 206 21.46 -7.56 9.52
C ALA A 206 21.85 -9.02 9.22
N SER A 207 20.89 -9.95 9.34
CA SER A 207 21.11 -11.38 9.09
C SER A 207 19.94 -12.00 8.31
N PRO A 208 20.16 -12.49 7.07
CA PRO A 208 21.44 -12.53 6.36
C PRO A 208 21.95 -11.12 6.00
N GLN A 209 23.27 -10.99 5.79
CA GLN A 209 23.88 -9.74 5.37
C GLN A 209 23.29 -9.30 4.03
N LEU A 210 22.94 -8.02 3.93
CA LEU A 210 22.37 -7.42 2.73
C LEU A 210 23.45 -7.17 1.69
N THR A 211 23.11 -7.42 0.43
CA THR A 211 23.85 -6.84 -0.69
C THR A 211 23.62 -5.32 -0.70
N VAL A 212 24.69 -4.51 -0.67
CA VAL A 212 24.59 -3.04 -0.79
C VAL A 212 24.43 -2.67 -2.25
N ASP A 213 23.20 -2.77 -2.72
CA ASP A 213 22.86 -2.72 -4.12
C ASP A 213 22.06 -1.45 -4.48
N GLY A 214 21.51 -0.74 -3.50
CA GLY A 214 20.73 0.48 -3.68
C GLY A 214 19.27 0.24 -4.09
N ASP A 215 18.77 -0.98 -4.00
CA ASP A 215 17.37 -1.33 -4.25
C ASP A 215 16.70 -1.82 -2.95
N PHE A 216 15.63 -1.15 -2.53
CA PHE A 216 14.89 -1.57 -1.35
C PHE A 216 13.93 -2.70 -1.73
N GLY A 217 14.46 -3.92 -1.75
CA GLY A 217 13.74 -5.16 -2.03
C GLY A 217 13.20 -5.86 -0.78
N GLY A 218 12.81 -7.14 -0.93
CA GLY A 218 12.31 -7.95 0.18
C GLY A 218 13.38 -8.27 1.23
N GLY A 219 14.64 -8.42 0.82
CA GLY A 219 15.78 -8.56 1.72
C GLY A 219 15.97 -7.34 2.64
N THR A 220 16.04 -6.13 2.08
CA THR A 220 16.19 -4.88 2.85
C THR A 220 15.02 -4.66 3.80
N GLU A 221 13.79 -4.94 3.37
CA GLU A 221 12.62 -4.86 4.25
C GLU A 221 12.72 -5.83 5.43
N ARG A 222 13.18 -7.07 5.19
CA ARG A 222 13.32 -8.10 6.22
C ARG A 222 14.37 -7.72 7.26
N ALA A 223 15.54 -7.28 6.80
CA ALA A 223 16.61 -6.81 7.69
C ALA A 223 16.14 -5.60 8.51
N LEU A 224 15.38 -4.70 7.89
CA LEU A 224 14.81 -3.56 8.59
C LEU A 224 13.78 -3.99 9.65
N ARG A 225 12.90 -4.95 9.34
CA ARG A 225 11.96 -5.53 10.31
C ARG A 225 12.69 -6.22 11.47
N GLN A 226 13.75 -6.97 11.20
CA GLN A 226 14.56 -7.60 12.25
C GLN A 226 15.23 -6.55 13.14
N PHE A 227 15.83 -5.52 12.53
CA PHE A 227 16.40 -4.41 13.26
C PHE A 227 15.35 -3.72 14.14
N GLN A 228 14.18 -3.39 13.58
CA GLN A 228 13.09 -2.78 14.32
C GLN A 228 12.65 -3.65 15.51
N SER A 229 12.43 -4.95 15.26
CA SER A 229 12.04 -5.90 16.29
C SER A 229 13.07 -6.03 17.42
N ARG A 230 14.37 -6.02 17.11
CA ARG A 230 15.46 -6.15 18.10
C ARG A 230 15.66 -4.89 18.94
N ASN A 231 15.23 -3.73 18.45
CA ASN A 231 15.43 -2.45 19.11
C ASN A 231 14.11 -1.85 19.64
N GLY A 232 13.06 -2.67 19.82
CA GLY A 232 11.79 -2.23 20.40
C GLY A 232 11.02 -1.22 19.56
N LEU A 233 11.26 -1.17 18.25
CA LEU A 233 10.57 -0.27 17.32
C LEU A 233 9.35 -0.96 16.68
N SER A 234 8.50 -0.17 16.04
CA SER A 234 7.46 -0.68 15.13
C SER A 234 8.07 -1.52 14.01
N THR A 235 7.80 -2.83 13.99
CA THR A 235 8.28 -3.80 12.99
C THR A 235 7.49 -3.70 11.69
N ASP A 236 7.48 -2.53 11.05
CA ASP A 236 6.66 -2.24 9.87
C ASP A 236 7.41 -2.36 8.54
N GLY A 237 8.73 -2.54 8.59
CA GLY A 237 9.59 -2.67 7.41
C GLY A 237 9.73 -1.38 6.60
N LYS A 238 9.39 -0.22 7.19
CA LYS A 238 9.59 1.11 6.60
C LYS A 238 10.65 1.85 7.38
N PHE A 239 11.49 2.57 6.68
CA PHE A 239 12.54 3.36 7.31
C PHE A 239 12.09 4.81 7.40
N GLY A 240 11.96 5.28 8.64
CA GLY A 240 11.55 6.64 8.98
C GLY A 240 12.31 7.17 10.20
N PRO A 241 11.96 8.37 10.71
CA PRO A 241 12.73 9.09 11.72
C PRO A 241 13.05 8.28 12.99
N ASN A 242 12.12 7.45 13.47
CA ASN A 242 12.34 6.63 14.67
C ASN A 242 13.32 5.47 14.43
N THR A 243 13.21 4.81 13.27
CA THR A 243 14.19 3.78 12.87
C THR A 243 15.55 4.40 12.63
N TRP A 244 15.60 5.61 12.09
CA TRP A 244 16.83 6.35 11.92
C TRP A 244 17.47 6.74 13.25
N LYS A 245 16.71 7.30 14.19
CA LYS A 245 17.20 7.65 15.54
C LYS A 245 17.80 6.44 16.26
N SER A 246 17.12 5.29 16.20
CA SER A 246 17.62 4.04 16.81
C SER A 246 18.87 3.52 16.09
N LEU A 247 18.93 3.62 14.76
CA LEU A 247 20.11 3.20 13.98
C LEU A 247 21.31 4.11 14.26
N LYS A 248 21.12 5.42 14.38
CA LYS A 248 22.16 6.38 14.80
C LYS A 248 22.69 6.05 16.19
N SER A 249 21.79 5.86 17.16
CA SER A 249 22.16 5.52 18.54
C SER A 249 22.93 4.19 18.61
N LYS A 250 22.47 3.15 17.91
CA LYS A 250 23.14 1.84 17.90
C LYS A 250 24.52 1.86 17.25
N LEU A 251 24.73 2.77 16.30
CA LEU A 251 25.98 2.87 15.54
C LEU A 251 26.88 4.04 15.98
N GLY A 252 26.50 4.78 17.03
CA GLY A 252 27.27 5.93 17.51
C GLY A 252 27.40 7.07 16.50
N ILE A 253 26.41 7.26 15.62
CA ILE A 253 26.46 8.29 14.56
C ILE A 253 25.99 9.63 15.13
N SER A 254 26.86 10.63 15.09
CA SER A 254 26.55 12.04 15.37
C SER A 254 26.86 12.89 14.13
N PHE A 255 25.97 13.84 13.83
CA PHE A 255 26.15 14.84 12.76
C PHE A 255 26.27 16.26 13.32
N ASP A 256 26.53 16.39 14.63
CA ASP A 256 26.70 17.69 15.25
C ASP A 256 27.99 18.33 14.72
N GLY A 257 27.80 19.36 13.89
CA GLY A 257 28.86 20.19 13.39
C GLY A 257 29.26 21.22 14.44
N THR A 258 30.03 20.80 15.44
CA THR A 258 31.13 21.61 15.96
C THR A 258 32.34 20.71 16.22
N ASN A 259 33.41 20.99 15.50
CA ASN A 259 34.69 20.33 15.63
C ASN A 259 35.40 20.89 16.88
N THR A 260 35.41 20.15 17.99
CA THR A 260 36.47 20.26 19.01
C THR A 260 36.72 18.91 19.68
N ASN A 261 37.93 18.40 19.47
CA ASN A 261 38.57 17.38 20.30
C ASN A 261 38.52 17.77 21.79
N ASN A 262 37.99 16.91 22.66
CA ASN A 262 38.69 16.48 23.86
C ASN A 262 38.01 15.25 24.47
N GLY A 263 38.79 14.21 24.77
CA GLY A 263 38.30 13.02 25.45
C GLY A 263 38.03 13.27 26.93
N THR A 264 37.11 12.50 27.51
CA THR A 264 37.35 11.59 28.65
C THR A 264 36.07 10.83 29.00
N ASN A 265 36.16 9.52 28.86
CA ASN A 265 35.75 8.45 29.79
C ASN A 265 34.43 8.50 30.61
N THR A 266 33.65 7.42 30.44
CA THR A 266 32.86 6.65 31.45
C THR A 266 31.89 7.38 32.37
N ASP A 267 30.60 7.00 32.35
CA ASP A 267 30.10 6.06 33.37
C ASP A 267 28.75 5.39 33.04
N ASN A 268 28.53 4.26 33.70
CA ASN A 268 27.45 3.29 33.60
C ASN A 268 26.53 3.45 34.83
N GLY A 269 25.20 3.47 34.71
CA GLY A 269 24.33 3.25 35.89
C GLY A 269 22.96 3.95 35.95
N THR A 270 21.92 3.11 35.99
CA THR A 270 20.73 3.16 36.87
C THR A 270 19.89 4.44 37.04
N ASN A 271 18.64 4.33 36.56
CA ASN A 271 17.33 4.61 37.20
C ASN A 271 17.03 5.95 37.94
N THR A 272 15.73 6.27 37.91
CA THR A 272 14.93 7.20 38.73
C THR A 272 14.92 8.72 38.44
N ASP A 273 13.80 9.11 37.82
CA ASP A 273 12.80 10.09 38.29
C ASP A 273 12.94 11.62 38.06
N ASN A 274 11.76 12.17 37.74
CA ASN A 274 11.24 13.53 37.85
C ASN A 274 11.94 14.74 37.19
N GLY A 275 11.24 15.23 36.14
CA GLY A 275 10.75 16.60 36.05
C GLY A 275 11.76 17.75 36.08
N THR A 276 11.92 18.42 34.94
CA THR A 276 11.77 19.89 34.88
C THR A 276 11.56 20.35 33.45
N ASN A 277 10.63 21.29 33.34
CA ASN A 277 10.29 22.08 32.18
C ASN A 277 11.37 23.16 32.01
N THR A 278 11.94 23.29 30.81
CA THR A 278 12.48 24.56 30.33
C THR A 278 12.12 24.73 28.87
N ASP A 279 11.24 25.71 28.69
CA ASP A 279 10.77 26.28 27.45
C ASP A 279 11.82 27.26 26.89
N ASN A 280 11.98 27.24 25.57
CA ASN A 280 12.50 28.29 24.66
C ASN A 280 12.73 27.57 23.31
N GLY A 281 11.87 27.66 22.30
CA GLY A 281 11.09 28.81 21.88
C GLY A 281 11.76 29.41 20.65
N THR A 282 11.33 29.01 19.45
CA THR A 282 10.95 29.95 18.39
C THR A 282 9.81 29.36 17.60
N ASN A 283 8.64 29.80 18.04
CA ASN A 283 7.37 29.80 17.38
C ASN A 283 7.42 30.67 16.10
N THR A 284 6.82 30.20 15.01
CA THR A 284 6.12 31.07 14.06
C THR A 284 4.75 30.45 13.79
N ASP A 285 3.80 30.96 14.56
CA ASP A 285 2.36 30.82 14.39
C ASP A 285 1.90 31.34 13.03
N ASN A 286 0.82 30.74 12.52
CA ASN A 286 -0.38 31.53 12.24
C ASN A 286 -1.62 30.70 12.58
N ASN A 287 -2.07 30.94 13.81
CA ASN A 287 -3.32 30.57 14.43
C ASN A 287 -4.40 31.63 14.14
N VAL A 288 -5.66 31.23 13.99
CA VAL A 288 -6.86 31.89 14.58
C VAL A 288 -7.88 30.74 14.81
N ASN A 289 -8.07 30.12 16.00
CA ASN A 289 -8.54 30.56 17.34
C ASN A 289 -10.03 30.99 17.30
N ASN A 290 -10.95 30.72 18.25
CA ASN A 290 -11.00 29.95 19.50
C ASN A 290 -12.47 29.88 19.98
N GLY A 291 -12.73 29.05 20.99
CA GLY A 291 -13.75 29.27 22.03
C GLY A 291 -14.35 27.94 22.50
N GLY A 292 -14.25 27.50 23.75
CA GLY A 292 -13.64 27.98 24.99
C GLY A 292 -13.63 26.80 25.97
N GLY A 293 -12.79 26.85 27.00
CA GLY A 293 -12.50 25.70 27.86
C GLY A 293 -13.63 25.29 28.81
N THR A 294 -13.74 23.97 29.02
CA THR A 294 -14.06 23.35 30.32
C THR A 294 -13.36 22.00 30.42
N SER A 295 -12.79 21.73 31.59
CA SER A 295 -12.19 20.47 31.99
C SER A 295 -13.27 19.41 32.19
N SER A 296 -13.46 18.53 31.20
CA SER A 296 -14.21 17.28 31.32
C SER A 296 -13.70 16.28 30.27
N ASN A 297 -13.94 14.98 30.49
CA ASN A 297 -13.45 13.81 29.74
C ASN A 297 -13.81 13.74 28.22
N ASP A 298 -13.99 14.87 27.54
CA ASP A 298 -14.83 15.00 26.34
C ASP A 298 -14.03 15.05 25.03
N GLY A 299 -12.70 14.99 25.11
CA GLY A 299 -11.79 15.14 23.97
C GLY A 299 -11.26 13.84 23.37
N VAL A 300 -10.99 12.83 24.20
CA VAL A 300 -10.25 11.62 23.78
C VAL A 300 -11.19 10.63 23.10
N GLY A 301 -10.95 10.32 21.82
CA GLY A 301 -11.73 9.38 21.02
C GLY A 301 -12.64 10.03 19.97
N LYS A 302 -12.62 11.36 19.82
CA LYS A 302 -13.37 12.09 18.80
C LYS A 302 -12.93 11.71 17.39
N GLU A 303 -11.61 11.66 17.13
CA GLU A 303 -11.08 11.27 15.81
C GLU A 303 -11.34 9.78 15.53
N VAL A 304 -11.32 8.94 16.57
CA VAL A 304 -11.72 7.52 16.48
C VAL A 304 -13.20 7.38 16.11
N GLU A 305 -14.10 8.13 16.77
CA GLU A 305 -15.53 8.14 16.49
C GLU A 305 -15.83 8.68 15.08
N ILE A 306 -15.17 9.77 14.67
CA ILE A 306 -15.27 10.35 13.33
C ILE A 306 -14.82 9.32 12.28
N LEU A 307 -13.66 8.69 12.49
CA LEU A 307 -13.12 7.69 11.57
C LEU A 307 -14.07 6.50 11.41
N LEU A 308 -14.62 5.96 12.51
CA LEU A 308 -15.53 4.81 12.47
C LEU A 308 -16.92 5.17 11.92
N ARG A 309 -17.45 6.37 12.21
CA ARG A 309 -18.70 6.88 11.60
C ARG A 309 -18.55 7.18 10.13
N SER A 310 -17.35 7.61 9.73
CA SER A 310 -16.92 7.71 8.34
C SER A 310 -16.49 6.35 7.77
N GLY A 311 -16.93 5.22 8.34
CA GLY A 311 -16.74 3.83 7.86
C GLY A 311 -15.32 3.46 7.48
N GLY A 312 -14.35 4.22 8.00
CA GLY A 312 -12.97 3.81 8.09
C GLY A 312 -12.87 2.70 9.13
N ASN A 313 -11.89 1.82 8.94
CA ASN A 313 -11.56 0.79 9.91
C ASN A 313 -10.11 1.02 10.31
N VAL A 314 -9.84 1.09 11.61
CA VAL A 314 -8.48 1.23 12.12
C VAL A 314 -7.89 -0.18 12.24
N ARG A 315 -6.86 -0.46 11.44
CA ARG A 315 -6.22 -1.77 11.31
C ARG A 315 -4.72 -1.63 11.14
N ARG A 316 -3.99 -2.74 11.23
CA ARG A 316 -2.53 -2.77 10.99
C ARG A 316 -2.16 -1.99 9.72
N GLY A 317 -1.26 -1.02 9.88
CA GLY A 317 -0.81 -0.11 8.82
C GLY A 317 -1.53 1.25 8.75
N SER A 318 -2.61 1.44 9.51
CA SER A 318 -3.25 2.75 9.70
C SER A 318 -2.34 3.66 10.53
N ASN A 319 -2.43 4.98 10.33
CA ASN A 319 -1.66 5.97 11.11
C ASN A 319 -2.42 7.30 11.21
N GLY A 320 -2.01 8.17 12.14
CA GLY A 320 -2.57 9.50 12.35
C GLY A 320 -3.25 9.69 13.71
N GLN A 321 -3.93 10.82 13.88
CA GLN A 321 -4.50 11.25 15.17
C GLN A 321 -5.50 10.23 15.76
N ALA A 322 -6.37 9.65 14.92
CA ALA A 322 -7.29 8.60 15.37
C ALA A 322 -6.56 7.36 15.94
N VAL A 323 -5.36 7.05 15.46
CA VAL A 323 -4.57 5.94 16.02
C VAL A 323 -3.93 6.33 17.35
N ARG A 324 -3.51 7.58 17.53
CA ARG A 324 -2.99 8.10 18.81
C ARG A 324 -4.06 7.98 19.89
N GLU A 325 -5.25 8.51 19.60
CA GLU A 325 -6.40 8.41 20.50
C GLU A 325 -6.75 6.95 20.81
N LEU A 326 -6.75 6.07 19.81
CA LEU A 326 -6.97 4.64 20.04
C LEU A 326 -5.93 4.04 20.99
N GLN A 327 -4.65 4.35 20.81
CA GLN A 327 -3.57 3.84 21.67
C GLN A 327 -3.70 4.37 23.10
N GLU A 328 -4.07 5.65 23.29
CA GLU A 328 -4.38 6.24 24.59
C GLU A 328 -5.56 5.54 25.26
N LEU A 329 -6.63 5.29 24.51
CA LEU A 329 -7.84 4.64 25.02
C LEU A 329 -7.59 3.17 25.38
N LEU A 330 -6.83 2.44 24.58
CA LEU A 330 -6.41 1.07 24.90
C LEU A 330 -5.52 1.03 26.14
N ASN A 331 -4.61 2.00 26.31
CA ASN A 331 -3.81 2.13 27.52
C ASN A 331 -4.69 2.38 28.76
N ARG A 332 -5.67 3.29 28.65
CA ARG A 332 -6.65 3.54 29.71
C ARG A 332 -7.49 2.30 30.03
N ALA A 333 -7.78 1.47 29.03
CA ALA A 333 -8.50 0.21 29.19
C ALA A 333 -7.62 -0.95 29.71
N GLY A 334 -6.35 -0.69 30.03
CA GLY A 334 -5.43 -1.66 30.63
C GLY A 334 -4.66 -2.52 29.62
N ALA A 335 -4.29 -1.97 28.45
CA ALA A 335 -3.41 -2.67 27.51
C ALA A 335 -2.09 -3.10 28.19
N ASN A 336 -1.73 -4.37 28.02
CA ASN A 336 -0.52 -4.96 28.60
C ASN A 336 0.25 -5.79 27.54
N PRO A 337 1.48 -5.37 27.15
CA PRO A 337 2.22 -4.21 27.65
C PRO A 337 1.59 -2.88 27.25
N LYS A 338 1.86 -1.82 28.04
CA LYS A 338 1.43 -0.46 27.74
C LYS A 338 1.93 -0.04 26.36
N LEU A 339 1.04 0.49 25.54
CA LEU A 339 1.33 0.96 24.19
C LEU A 339 2.06 2.31 24.23
N VAL A 340 2.99 2.49 23.29
CA VAL A 340 3.49 3.82 22.94
C VAL A 340 2.44 4.53 22.10
N VAL A 341 2.14 5.78 22.43
CA VAL A 341 1.18 6.63 21.69
C VAL A 341 1.93 7.36 20.58
N ASP A 342 2.19 6.64 19.49
CA ASP A 342 2.94 7.14 18.34
C ASP A 342 2.06 7.47 17.13
N GLY A 343 0.79 7.07 17.17
CA GLY A 343 -0.14 7.25 16.07
C GLY A 343 0.05 6.27 14.93
N ASP A 344 0.80 5.18 15.14
CA ASP A 344 1.02 4.12 14.17
C ASP A 344 0.37 2.81 14.62
N PHE A 345 -0.55 2.26 13.82
CA PHE A 345 -1.20 1.01 14.13
C PHE A 345 -0.28 -0.14 13.72
N GLY A 346 0.66 -0.43 14.61
CA GLY A 346 1.62 -1.53 14.51
C GLY A 346 1.12 -2.83 15.12
N GLY A 347 2.03 -3.80 15.24
CA GLY A 347 1.74 -5.09 15.85
C GLY A 347 1.37 -5.01 17.34
N GLY A 348 1.95 -4.05 18.08
CA GLY A 348 1.62 -3.80 19.49
C GLY A 348 0.16 -3.38 19.66
N THR A 349 -0.29 -2.38 18.89
CA THR A 349 -1.68 -1.92 18.89
C THR A 349 -2.65 -3.04 18.48
N GLU A 350 -2.32 -3.84 17.46
CA GLU A 350 -3.14 -5.00 17.08
C GLU A 350 -3.26 -6.03 18.22
N LYS A 351 -2.14 -6.34 18.89
CA LYS A 351 -2.10 -7.29 20.01
C LYS A 351 -2.97 -6.80 21.17
N ALA A 352 -2.87 -5.51 21.52
CA ALA A 352 -3.70 -4.90 22.54
C ALA A 352 -5.19 -4.94 22.19
N ILE A 353 -5.55 -4.73 20.92
CA ILE A 353 -6.94 -4.85 20.45
C ILE A 353 -7.44 -6.29 20.58
N ARG A 354 -6.64 -7.29 20.17
CA ARG A 354 -7.02 -8.70 20.32
C ARG A 354 -7.23 -9.10 21.77
N GLN A 355 -6.35 -8.65 22.67
CA GLN A 355 -6.49 -8.86 24.12
C GLN A 355 -7.77 -8.21 24.65
N PHE A 356 -8.03 -6.95 24.28
CA PHE A 356 -9.25 -6.24 24.64
C PHE A 356 -10.51 -6.97 24.12
N GLN A 357 -10.52 -7.35 22.84
CA GLN A 357 -11.62 -8.11 22.24
C GLN A 357 -11.90 -9.42 22.98
N SER A 358 -10.84 -10.18 23.30
CA SER A 358 -10.95 -11.42 24.06
C SER A 358 -11.51 -11.19 25.46
N LYS A 359 -11.05 -10.16 26.17
CA LYS A 359 -11.48 -9.84 27.54
C LYS A 359 -12.95 -9.42 27.60
N HIS A 360 -13.47 -8.80 26.54
CA HIS A 360 -14.82 -8.25 26.47
C HIS A 360 -15.80 -9.09 25.61
N GLY A 361 -15.47 -10.35 25.31
CA GLY A 361 -16.38 -11.28 24.63
C GLY A 361 -16.68 -10.92 23.16
N LEU A 362 -15.75 -10.24 22.48
CA LEU A 362 -15.89 -9.84 21.07
C LEU A 362 -15.19 -10.85 20.14
N SER A 363 -15.50 -10.78 18.85
CA SER A 363 -14.72 -11.48 17.82
C SER A 363 -13.26 -10.99 17.83
N VAL A 364 -12.31 -11.92 18.01
CA VAL A 364 -10.88 -11.62 18.18
C VAL A 364 -10.20 -11.54 16.81
N ASP A 365 -10.54 -10.52 16.03
CA ASP A 365 -10.02 -10.32 14.68
C ASP A 365 -8.85 -9.34 14.59
N GLY A 366 -8.54 -8.63 15.69
CA GLY A 366 -7.46 -7.64 15.79
C GLY A 366 -7.73 -6.35 15.01
N LYS A 367 -8.95 -6.16 14.51
CA LYS A 367 -9.37 -4.94 13.82
C LYS A 367 -10.13 -4.06 14.80
N PHE A 368 -9.87 -2.76 14.75
CA PHE A 368 -10.64 -1.82 15.53
C PHE A 368 -11.80 -1.28 14.69
N GLY A 369 -12.96 -1.91 14.88
CA GLY A 369 -14.22 -1.57 14.21
C GLY A 369 -15.33 -1.17 15.19
N PRO A 370 -16.55 -0.90 14.70
CA PRO A 370 -17.64 -0.34 15.50
C PRO A 370 -17.98 -1.13 16.78
N ASN A 371 -17.93 -2.46 16.73
CA ASN A 371 -18.23 -3.30 17.89
C ASN A 371 -17.15 -3.18 18.99
N THR A 372 -15.88 -3.22 18.58
CA THR A 372 -14.74 -3.01 19.49
C THR A 372 -14.77 -1.60 20.07
N TRP A 373 -15.15 -0.62 19.27
CA TRP A 373 -15.29 0.75 19.74
C TRP A 373 -16.41 0.95 20.75
N ASN A 374 -17.61 0.39 20.50
CA ASN A 374 -18.72 0.48 21.45
C ASN A 374 -18.39 -0.19 22.79
N SER A 375 -17.70 -1.33 22.74
CA SER A 375 -17.21 -2.02 23.94
C SER A 375 -16.15 -1.20 24.68
N LEU A 376 -15.21 -0.58 23.96
CA LEU A 376 -14.19 0.30 24.56
C LEU A 376 -14.80 1.55 25.20
N LYS A 377 -15.80 2.16 24.58
CA LYS A 377 -16.56 3.28 25.16
C LYS A 377 -17.25 2.88 26.46
N SER A 378 -17.93 1.74 26.44
CA SER A 378 -18.61 1.19 27.62
C SER A 378 -17.62 0.90 28.76
N ALA A 379 -16.50 0.24 28.46
CA ALA A 379 -15.47 -0.10 29.43
C ALA A 379 -14.80 1.13 30.07
N LEU A 380 -14.73 2.25 29.35
CA LEU A 380 -14.11 3.49 29.81
C LEU A 380 -15.12 4.53 30.33
N GLY A 381 -16.41 4.21 30.36
CA GLY A 381 -17.46 5.15 30.75
C GLY A 381 -17.54 6.40 29.86
N ILE A 382 -17.08 6.30 28.61
CA ILE A 382 -17.08 7.43 27.67
C ILE A 382 -18.51 7.68 27.20
N LYS A 383 -19.06 8.82 27.60
CA LYS A 383 -20.33 9.34 27.12
C LYS A 383 -20.08 10.44 26.11
N PHE A 384 -20.57 10.26 24.89
CA PHE A 384 -20.68 11.36 23.94
C PHE A 384 -22.07 11.93 24.09
N ASP A 385 -22.26 12.71 25.15
CA ASP A 385 -23.49 13.46 25.33
C ASP A 385 -23.49 14.55 24.25
N ASN A 386 -24.32 14.37 23.23
CA ASN A 386 -24.56 15.35 22.14
C ASN A 386 -23.35 15.72 21.26
N ILE A 387 -22.80 14.78 20.48
CA ILE A 387 -22.19 15.18 19.19
C ILE A 387 -23.33 15.57 18.26
N VAL A 388 -23.73 16.85 18.32
CA VAL A 388 -24.57 17.49 17.30
C VAL A 388 -23.76 17.48 16.00
N VAL A 389 -24.09 16.55 15.10
CA VAL A 389 -23.59 16.52 13.70
C VAL A 389 -24.36 17.54 12.87
N ASP A 390 -24.32 18.80 13.29
CA ASP A 390 -24.70 19.96 12.50
C ASP A 390 -23.54 20.97 12.48
N ASP A 391 -22.29 20.49 12.48
CA ASP A 391 -21.17 21.34 12.05
C ASP A 391 -21.14 21.39 10.52
N PRO A 392 -21.39 22.54 9.88
CA PRO A 392 -21.27 22.71 8.44
C PRO A 392 -19.85 22.46 7.90
N GLY A 393 -18.83 22.29 8.74
CA GLY A 393 -17.50 21.78 8.38
C GLY A 393 -17.37 20.25 8.25
N SER A 394 -18.22 19.48 8.94
CA SER A 394 -18.07 18.02 9.14
C SER A 394 -18.77 17.15 8.07
N GLY A 395 -18.27 17.17 6.82
CA GLY A 395 -18.77 16.27 5.76
C GLY A 395 -20.31 16.35 5.53
N VAL A 396 -20.95 15.25 5.11
CA VAL A 396 -22.41 15.10 5.12
C VAL A 396 -22.83 13.90 5.98
N THR A 397 -24.03 13.93 6.55
CA THR A 397 -24.59 12.80 7.32
C THR A 397 -25.30 11.78 6.43
N LEU A 398 -25.58 10.59 6.96
CA LEU A 398 -26.36 9.56 6.26
C LEU A 398 -27.77 10.07 5.90
N THR A 399 -28.40 10.79 6.83
CA THR A 399 -29.73 11.38 6.63
C THR A 399 -29.69 12.46 5.56
N GLN A 400 -28.72 13.38 5.63
CA GLN A 400 -28.54 14.40 4.59
C GLN A 400 -28.29 13.77 3.23
N LEU A 401 -27.36 12.80 3.14
CA LEU A 401 -27.06 12.14 1.88
C LEU A 401 -28.28 11.46 1.25
N ARG A 402 -29.10 10.76 2.04
CA ARG A 402 -30.34 10.12 1.55
C ARG A 402 -31.43 11.13 1.20
N ARG A 403 -31.52 12.26 1.92
CA ARG A 403 -32.45 13.33 1.54
C ARG A 403 -32.04 13.98 0.22
N ILE A 404 -30.74 14.05 -0.09
CA ILE A 404 -30.21 14.55 -1.36
C ILE A 404 -30.39 13.51 -2.49
N MET A 405 -30.09 12.26 -2.19
CA MET A 405 -30.13 11.11 -3.10
C MET A 405 -31.19 10.09 -2.63
N PRO A 406 -32.48 10.34 -2.91
CA PRO A 406 -33.58 9.55 -2.33
C PRO A 406 -33.65 8.11 -2.83
N ASN A 407 -33.11 7.81 -4.01
CA ASN A 407 -33.06 6.46 -4.57
C ASN A 407 -31.83 5.66 -4.11
N LEU A 408 -30.92 6.28 -3.35
CA LEU A 408 -29.78 5.59 -2.74
C LEU A 408 -30.23 4.82 -1.48
N SER A 409 -30.16 3.49 -1.55
CA SER A 409 -30.53 2.63 -0.42
C SER A 409 -29.68 2.88 0.82
N THR A 410 -30.23 2.65 2.02
CA THR A 410 -29.54 2.94 3.30
C THR A 410 -28.23 2.19 3.42
N SER A 411 -28.21 0.89 3.07
CA SER A 411 -27.01 0.06 3.13
C SER A 411 -25.93 0.57 2.18
N ARG A 412 -26.31 1.01 0.99
CA ARG A 412 -25.37 1.55 0.02
C ARG A 412 -24.89 2.95 0.41
N ALA A 413 -25.77 3.81 0.93
CA ALA A 413 -25.39 5.10 1.50
C ALA A 413 -24.37 4.92 2.65
N ARG A 414 -24.59 3.97 3.57
CA ARG A 414 -23.65 3.64 4.64
C ARG A 414 -22.29 3.18 4.10
N LEU A 415 -22.26 2.45 2.98
CA LEU A 415 -21.02 2.03 2.33
C LEU A 415 -20.27 3.20 1.66
N MET A 416 -20.98 4.15 1.05
CA MET A 416 -20.37 5.22 0.26
C MET A 416 -19.96 6.44 1.09
N LEU A 417 -20.80 6.83 2.05
CA LEU A 417 -20.67 8.02 2.89
C LEU A 417 -19.26 8.20 3.50
N PRO A 418 -18.65 7.15 4.07
CA PRO A 418 -17.24 7.10 4.44
C PRO A 418 -16.26 7.77 3.47
N HIS A 419 -16.26 7.24 2.25
CA HIS A 419 -15.30 7.57 1.22
C HIS A 419 -15.61 8.92 0.58
N LEU A 420 -16.91 9.25 0.49
CA LEU A 420 -17.39 10.55 0.05
C LEU A 420 -16.92 11.68 0.99
N ASN A 421 -17.13 11.53 2.30
CA ASN A 421 -16.75 12.55 3.28
C ASN A 421 -15.23 12.76 3.31
N ARG A 422 -14.47 11.66 3.27
CA ARG A 422 -13.02 11.74 3.15
C ARG A 422 -12.58 12.46 1.89
N ALA A 423 -13.16 12.15 0.74
CA ALA A 423 -12.81 12.79 -0.53
C ALA A 423 -13.15 14.30 -0.53
N MET A 424 -14.28 14.68 0.07
CA MET A 424 -14.62 16.10 0.23
C MET A 424 -13.61 16.82 1.13
N ALA A 425 -13.18 16.21 2.24
CA ALA A 425 -12.14 16.76 3.10
C ALA A 425 -10.79 16.92 2.36
N GLU A 426 -10.33 15.88 1.66
CA GLU A 426 -9.08 15.91 0.87
C GLU A 426 -9.08 17.01 -0.22
N ALA A 427 -10.24 17.43 -0.70
CA ALA A 427 -10.42 18.47 -1.73
C ALA A 427 -10.87 19.84 -1.18
N ASN A 428 -10.89 20.04 0.15
CA ASN A 428 -11.40 21.26 0.78
C ASN A 428 -12.84 21.63 0.33
N ILE A 429 -13.68 20.62 0.11
CA ILE A 429 -15.11 20.74 -0.21
C ILE A 429 -15.87 20.83 1.11
N ASN A 430 -15.68 21.94 1.81
CA ASN A 430 -16.10 22.12 3.21
C ASN A 430 -17.23 23.15 3.38
N THR A 431 -17.50 24.00 2.39
CA THR A 431 -18.65 24.92 2.42
C THR A 431 -19.92 24.24 1.92
N LYS A 432 -21.09 24.73 2.36
CA LYS A 432 -22.41 24.29 1.88
C LYS A 432 -22.50 24.29 0.35
N GLN A 433 -22.03 25.36 -0.30
CA GLN A 433 -22.05 25.52 -1.75
C GLN A 433 -21.16 24.49 -2.46
N ARG A 434 -19.94 24.27 -1.95
CA ARG A 434 -19.01 23.27 -2.50
C ARG A 434 -19.58 21.86 -2.37
N LYS A 435 -20.08 21.50 -1.19
CA LYS A 435 -20.69 20.19 -0.92
C LYS A 435 -21.88 19.95 -1.84
N ALA A 436 -22.82 20.91 -1.89
CA ALA A 436 -24.00 20.80 -2.75
C ALA A 436 -23.63 20.62 -4.23
N MET A 437 -22.70 21.42 -4.73
CA MET A 437 -22.24 21.37 -6.11
C MET A 437 -21.58 20.03 -6.45
N PHE A 438 -20.68 19.55 -5.59
CA PHE A 438 -19.98 18.28 -5.77
C PHE A 438 -20.96 17.10 -5.75
N LEU A 439 -21.83 17.02 -4.74
CA LEU A 439 -22.82 15.95 -4.59
C LEU A 439 -23.77 15.89 -5.77
N ALA A 440 -24.23 17.03 -6.28
CA ALA A 440 -25.14 17.10 -7.41
C ALA A 440 -24.55 16.52 -8.69
N GLN A 441 -23.28 16.81 -8.95
CA GLN A 441 -22.58 16.29 -10.12
C GLN A 441 -22.40 14.78 -9.99
N LEU A 442 -21.92 14.29 -8.84
CA LEU A 442 -21.72 12.86 -8.67
C LEU A 442 -23.02 12.07 -8.63
N ALA A 443 -24.09 12.62 -8.05
CA ALA A 443 -25.41 12.00 -8.04
C ALA A 443 -25.88 11.70 -9.46
N HIS A 444 -25.76 12.66 -10.37
CA HIS A 444 -26.14 12.46 -11.75
C HIS A 444 -25.24 11.44 -12.47
N GLU A 445 -23.91 11.59 -12.38
CA GLU A 445 -22.94 10.76 -13.12
C GLU A 445 -22.96 9.26 -12.72
N SER A 446 -23.41 8.97 -11.50
CA SER A 446 -23.41 7.61 -10.93
C SER A 446 -24.80 7.04 -10.68
N ALA A 447 -25.85 7.77 -11.09
CA ALA A 447 -27.24 7.52 -10.72
C ALA A 447 -27.38 7.29 -9.20
N GLU A 448 -27.02 8.30 -8.41
CA GLU A 448 -27.04 8.30 -6.95
C GLU A 448 -26.15 7.20 -6.35
N PHE A 449 -24.91 7.09 -6.83
CA PHE A 449 -23.92 6.07 -6.44
C PHE A 449 -24.34 4.62 -6.69
N ARG A 450 -25.44 4.37 -7.41
CA ARG A 450 -25.89 3.01 -7.75
C ARG A 450 -24.90 2.31 -8.67
N TYR A 451 -24.20 3.05 -9.51
CA TYR A 451 -23.19 2.52 -10.43
C TYR A 451 -21.83 3.17 -10.19
N MET A 452 -20.81 2.35 -9.96
CA MET A 452 -19.42 2.78 -9.81
C MET A 452 -18.56 2.41 -11.02
N GLU A 453 -19.14 1.74 -12.01
CA GLU A 453 -18.52 1.43 -13.29
C GLU A 453 -19.60 1.56 -14.35
N GLU A 454 -19.25 2.15 -15.49
CA GLU A 454 -20.15 2.29 -16.62
C GLU A 454 -20.59 0.90 -17.13
N ILE A 455 -21.89 0.74 -17.38
CA ILE A 455 -22.46 -0.49 -17.95
C ILE A 455 -21.97 -0.68 -19.39
N ALA A 456 -21.68 0.42 -20.10
CA ALA A 456 -21.14 0.39 -21.45
C ALA A 456 -19.80 -0.36 -21.51
N SER A 457 -19.54 -0.99 -22.67
CA SER A 457 -18.31 -1.77 -22.89
C SER A 457 -17.04 -0.90 -22.89
N GLY A 458 -17.18 0.41 -23.15
CA GLY A 458 -16.07 1.33 -23.37
C GLY A 458 -15.47 1.28 -24.78
N ALA A 459 -15.97 0.42 -25.67
CA ALA A 459 -15.46 0.29 -27.03
C ALA A 459 -15.54 1.61 -27.83
N ALA A 460 -16.54 2.46 -27.53
CA ALA A 460 -16.69 3.78 -28.15
C ALA A 460 -15.56 4.77 -27.80
N TYR A 461 -14.75 4.48 -26.77
CA TYR A 461 -13.59 5.30 -26.40
C TYR A 461 -12.29 4.85 -27.09
N GLU A 462 -12.32 3.77 -27.87
CA GLU A 462 -11.14 3.25 -28.55
C GLU A 462 -10.59 4.29 -29.55
N GLY A 463 -9.26 4.47 -29.57
CA GLY A 463 -8.61 5.41 -30.49
C GLY A 463 -8.82 6.91 -30.20
N ARG A 464 -9.60 7.28 -29.18
CA ARG A 464 -9.86 8.68 -28.79
C ARG A 464 -8.59 9.36 -28.27
N ARG A 465 -7.91 10.11 -29.15
CA ARG A 465 -6.65 10.81 -28.86
C ARG A 465 -6.78 11.87 -27.78
N ASP A 466 -7.92 12.56 -27.71
CA ASP A 466 -8.23 13.54 -26.67
C ASP A 466 -8.33 12.92 -25.26
N LEU A 467 -8.65 11.63 -25.18
CA LEU A 467 -8.67 10.84 -23.94
C LEU A 467 -7.32 10.13 -23.67
N GLY A 468 -6.34 10.30 -24.56
CA GLY A 468 -5.06 9.60 -24.53
C GLY A 468 -5.14 8.11 -24.88
N ASN A 469 -6.27 7.64 -25.43
CA ASN A 469 -6.47 6.25 -25.82
C ASN A 469 -5.81 5.98 -27.16
N THR A 470 -4.47 5.88 -27.16
CA THR A 470 -3.65 5.72 -28.37
C THR A 470 -3.14 4.31 -28.59
N ARG A 471 -3.43 3.37 -27.68
CA ARG A 471 -3.02 1.97 -27.78
C ARG A 471 -4.24 1.06 -27.97
N PRO A 472 -4.12 -0.02 -28.77
CA PRO A 472 -5.20 -0.99 -28.91
C PRO A 472 -5.70 -1.54 -27.57
N GLY A 473 -7.02 -1.51 -27.38
CA GLY A 473 -7.72 -1.97 -26.18
C GLY A 473 -7.91 -0.89 -25.11
N ASP A 474 -7.44 0.33 -25.34
CA ASP A 474 -7.52 1.42 -24.37
C ASP A 474 -8.95 1.84 -24.05
N GLY A 475 -9.85 1.80 -25.03
CA GLY A 475 -11.23 2.23 -24.85
C GLY A 475 -11.92 1.42 -23.76
N ARG A 476 -11.86 0.08 -23.88
CA ARG A 476 -12.44 -0.82 -22.86
C ARG A 476 -11.66 -0.78 -21.54
N ARG A 477 -10.32 -0.70 -21.62
CA ARG A 477 -9.46 -0.72 -20.43
C ARG A 477 -9.70 0.52 -19.55
N PHE A 478 -9.83 1.70 -20.15
CA PHE A 478 -10.00 2.99 -19.46
C PHE A 478 -11.39 3.60 -19.65
N LYS A 479 -12.41 2.74 -19.73
CA LYS A 479 -13.82 3.17 -19.70
C LYS A 479 -14.19 3.87 -18.39
N GLY A 480 -15.33 4.56 -18.39
CA GLY A 480 -15.84 5.30 -17.24
C GLY A 480 -15.95 4.47 -15.96
N ARG A 481 -15.32 4.95 -14.88
CA ARG A 481 -15.44 4.38 -13.53
C ARG A 481 -15.47 5.46 -12.45
N GLY A 482 -15.96 5.05 -11.29
CA GLY A 482 -16.12 5.87 -10.11
C GLY A 482 -17.30 6.84 -10.23
N PRO A 483 -17.61 7.56 -9.14
CA PRO A 483 -18.76 8.46 -9.08
C PRO A 483 -18.73 9.59 -10.12
N ILE A 484 -17.54 10.06 -10.54
CA ILE A 484 -17.38 11.12 -11.55
C ILE A 484 -17.21 10.58 -12.98
N GLN A 485 -17.24 9.26 -13.19
CA GLN A 485 -16.97 8.62 -14.50
C GLN A 485 -15.60 8.98 -15.10
N LEU A 486 -14.52 8.77 -14.33
CA LEU A 486 -13.15 8.96 -14.83
C LEU A 486 -12.92 8.09 -16.07
N THR A 487 -12.56 8.72 -17.20
CA THR A 487 -12.51 8.06 -18.52
C THR A 487 -11.23 8.44 -19.26
N GLY A 488 -10.61 7.48 -19.95
CA GLY A 488 -9.45 7.70 -20.83
C GLY A 488 -8.09 7.50 -20.17
N ARG A 489 -7.16 6.88 -20.89
CA ARG A 489 -5.79 6.58 -20.43
C ARG A 489 -5.09 7.80 -19.83
N ALA A 490 -5.23 8.97 -20.45
CA ALA A 490 -4.58 10.19 -19.97
C ALA A 490 -5.02 10.54 -18.54
N ASN A 491 -6.33 10.49 -18.28
CA ASN A 491 -6.91 10.79 -16.98
C ASN A 491 -6.53 9.74 -15.93
N TYR A 492 -6.61 8.45 -16.28
CA TYR A 492 -6.17 7.37 -15.40
C TYR A 492 -4.69 7.48 -15.02
N THR A 493 -3.84 7.82 -16.00
CA THR A 493 -2.39 8.01 -15.79
C THR A 493 -2.12 9.19 -14.85
N ALA A 494 -2.75 10.34 -15.12
CA ALA A 494 -2.57 11.55 -14.32
C ALA A 494 -3.09 11.37 -12.88
N ALA A 495 -4.30 10.81 -12.73
CA ALA A 495 -4.89 10.52 -11.43
C ALA A 495 -4.03 9.51 -10.64
N GLY A 496 -3.57 8.45 -11.30
CA GLY A 496 -2.73 7.44 -10.67
C GLY A 496 -1.41 8.01 -10.15
N ARG A 497 -0.73 8.80 -10.98
CA ARG A 497 0.50 9.50 -10.58
C ARG A 497 0.27 10.39 -9.36
N ASP A 498 -0.75 11.25 -9.42
CA ASP A 498 -0.98 12.28 -8.40
C ASP A 498 -1.53 11.71 -7.08
N LEU A 499 -2.28 10.59 -7.14
CA LEU A 499 -2.83 9.91 -5.96
C LEU A 499 -1.92 8.81 -5.41
N GLY A 500 -0.80 8.51 -6.09
CA GLY A 500 0.12 7.43 -5.73
C GLY A 500 -0.49 6.04 -5.94
N LEU A 501 -1.34 5.86 -6.95
CA LEU A 501 -2.06 4.62 -7.28
C LEU A 501 -1.69 4.10 -8.66
N ASP A 502 -1.58 2.79 -8.82
CA ASP A 502 -1.37 2.17 -10.14
C ASP A 502 -2.70 2.00 -10.90
N LEU A 503 -3.23 3.11 -11.40
CA LEU A 503 -4.49 3.11 -12.14
C LEU A 503 -4.32 2.73 -13.63
N VAL A 504 -3.08 2.69 -14.13
CA VAL A 504 -2.79 2.23 -15.50
C VAL A 504 -2.70 0.71 -15.55
N GLY A 505 -2.00 0.11 -14.58
CA GLY A 505 -1.92 -1.33 -14.38
C GLY A 505 -3.24 -1.92 -13.88
N ASN A 506 -3.91 -1.26 -12.92
CA ASN A 506 -5.12 -1.74 -12.25
C ASN A 506 -6.30 -0.75 -12.32
N PRO A 507 -6.82 -0.41 -13.53
CA PRO A 507 -7.87 0.61 -13.70
C PRO A 507 -9.20 0.28 -13.01
N LYS A 508 -9.50 -1.01 -12.78
CA LYS A 508 -10.72 -1.44 -12.08
C LYS A 508 -10.82 -0.91 -10.64
N GLN A 509 -9.70 -0.55 -10.02
CA GLN A 509 -9.71 0.01 -8.66
C GLN A 509 -10.58 1.26 -8.57
N VAL A 510 -10.68 2.07 -9.64
CA VAL A 510 -11.53 3.27 -9.69
C VAL A 510 -13.03 2.98 -9.49
N ALA A 511 -13.47 1.75 -9.73
CA ALA A 511 -14.84 1.32 -9.44
C ALA A 511 -15.10 0.99 -7.97
N THR A 512 -14.06 0.95 -7.11
CA THR A 512 -14.26 0.81 -5.66
C THR A 512 -14.66 2.15 -5.04
N PRO A 513 -15.45 2.16 -3.96
CA PRO A 513 -15.78 3.40 -3.24
C PRO A 513 -14.54 4.21 -2.83
N GLU A 514 -13.53 3.55 -2.24
CA GLU A 514 -12.31 4.21 -1.76
C GLU A 514 -11.57 4.99 -2.86
N VAL A 515 -11.30 4.35 -4.00
CA VAL A 515 -10.55 5.00 -5.09
C VAL A 515 -11.45 5.86 -5.97
N GLY A 516 -12.71 5.47 -6.16
CA GLY A 516 -13.68 6.22 -6.95
C GLY A 516 -13.94 7.62 -6.40
N PHE A 517 -14.16 7.75 -5.09
CA PHE A 517 -14.35 9.07 -4.49
C PHE A 517 -13.05 9.90 -4.47
N ARG A 518 -11.89 9.29 -4.21
CA ARG A 518 -10.59 9.99 -4.28
C ARG A 518 -10.27 10.50 -5.68
N THR A 519 -10.58 9.73 -6.73
CA THR A 519 -10.43 10.19 -8.12
C THR A 519 -11.43 11.28 -8.48
N SER A 520 -12.64 11.27 -7.90
CA SER A 520 -13.62 12.35 -8.04
C SER A 520 -13.14 13.65 -7.41
N ALA A 521 -12.59 13.59 -6.19
CA ALA A 521 -11.96 14.72 -5.51
C ALA A 521 -10.72 15.23 -6.26
N TRP A 522 -9.84 14.34 -6.74
CA TRP A 522 -8.69 14.72 -7.57
C TRP A 522 -9.12 15.48 -8.82
N PHE A 523 -10.12 14.96 -9.55
CA PHE A 523 -10.62 15.58 -10.78
C PHE A 523 -11.18 16.98 -10.51
N TRP A 524 -11.94 17.10 -9.41
CA TRP A 524 -12.47 18.37 -8.94
C TRP A 524 -11.39 19.39 -8.63
N THR A 525 -10.40 19.00 -7.82
CA THR A 525 -9.28 19.86 -7.40
C THR A 525 -8.41 20.27 -8.58
N LYS A 526 -8.07 19.34 -9.48
CA LYS A 526 -7.23 19.65 -10.65
C LYS A 526 -7.86 20.65 -11.60
N ARG A 527 -9.19 20.72 -11.65
CA ARG A 527 -9.93 21.70 -12.45
C ARG A 527 -10.23 22.99 -11.69
N GLY A 528 -9.81 23.09 -10.42
CA GLY A 528 -10.00 24.24 -9.55
C GLY A 528 -11.46 24.55 -9.33
N LEU A 529 -12.31 23.54 -9.15
CA LEU A 529 -13.77 23.71 -9.20
C LEU A 529 -14.36 24.40 -7.95
N ASN A 530 -13.64 24.42 -6.82
CA ASN A 530 -14.07 25.13 -5.60
C ASN A 530 -14.42 26.59 -5.87
N LYS A 531 -13.57 27.34 -6.60
CA LYS A 531 -13.81 28.77 -6.85
C LYS A 531 -15.09 29.06 -7.65
N TYR A 532 -15.53 28.13 -8.48
CA TYR A 532 -16.79 28.25 -9.22
C TYR A 532 -17.97 27.85 -8.33
N ALA A 533 -17.80 26.79 -7.53
CA ALA A 533 -18.81 26.39 -6.55
C ALA A 533 -19.07 27.48 -5.50
N ASP A 534 -18.04 28.18 -5.03
CA ASP A 534 -18.15 29.29 -4.09
C ASP A 534 -19.01 30.44 -4.63
N ARG A 535 -18.99 30.65 -5.94
CA ARG A 535 -19.80 31.67 -6.65
C ARG A 535 -21.17 31.16 -7.07
N GLY A 536 -21.51 29.90 -6.77
CA GLY A 536 -22.72 29.26 -7.27
C GLY A 536 -22.74 29.06 -8.80
N ASP A 537 -21.59 29.09 -9.48
CA ASP A 537 -21.48 28.98 -10.94
C ASP A 537 -21.65 27.51 -11.39
N PHE A 538 -22.89 27.05 -11.30
CA PHE A 538 -23.32 25.70 -11.62
C PHE A 538 -23.08 25.35 -13.10
N ARG A 539 -23.22 26.35 -13.98
CA ARG A 539 -23.07 26.20 -15.42
C ARG A 539 -21.62 25.89 -15.79
N THR A 540 -20.66 26.65 -15.26
CA THR A 540 -19.25 26.40 -15.52
C THR A 540 -18.79 25.06 -14.94
N VAL A 541 -19.23 24.72 -13.72
CA VAL A 541 -18.89 23.41 -13.12
C VAL A 541 -19.39 22.27 -14.00
N THR A 542 -20.66 22.31 -14.43
CA THR A 542 -21.24 21.25 -15.27
C THR A 542 -20.49 21.11 -16.60
N LYS A 543 -20.20 22.23 -17.27
CA LYS A 543 -19.45 22.22 -18.54
C LYS A 543 -18.03 21.68 -18.36
N ARG A 544 -17.35 21.98 -17.25
CA ARG A 544 -15.98 21.50 -16.97
C ARG A 544 -15.93 20.01 -16.62
N ILE A 545 -17.01 19.43 -16.09
CA ILE A 545 -17.10 18.00 -15.79
C ILE A 545 -17.47 17.21 -17.02
N ASN A 546 -18.51 17.62 -17.75
CA ASN A 546 -19.11 16.82 -18.82
C ASN A 546 -18.70 17.26 -20.24
N GLY A 547 -17.91 18.33 -20.37
CA GLY A 547 -17.60 18.94 -21.68
C GLY A 547 -18.78 19.66 -22.34
N GLY A 548 -19.96 19.68 -21.71
CA GLY A 548 -21.20 20.24 -22.22
C GLY A 548 -22.31 20.25 -21.17
N PHE A 549 -23.56 20.40 -21.59
CA PHE A 549 -24.73 20.56 -20.70
C PHE A 549 -25.66 19.33 -20.68
N ASN A 550 -25.19 18.16 -21.12
CA ASN A 550 -26.00 16.95 -21.08
C ASN A 550 -26.36 16.61 -19.62
N GLY A 551 -27.65 16.40 -19.35
CA GLY A 551 -28.18 16.16 -18.01
C GLY A 551 -28.25 17.38 -17.10
N TYR A 552 -28.08 18.60 -17.62
CA TYR A 552 -28.04 19.83 -16.81
C TYR A 552 -29.24 19.99 -15.87
N SER A 553 -30.47 19.81 -16.38
CA SER A 553 -31.70 19.92 -15.59
C SER A 553 -31.73 18.94 -14.41
N ASP A 554 -31.28 17.70 -14.63
CA ASP A 554 -31.25 16.68 -13.59
C ASP A 554 -30.19 16.97 -12.52
N ARG A 555 -28.99 17.38 -12.93
CA ARG A 555 -27.93 17.84 -12.00
C ARG A 555 -28.42 19.04 -11.16
N LEU A 556 -29.14 19.98 -11.79
CA LEU A 556 -29.67 21.16 -11.12
C LEU A 556 -30.71 20.79 -10.05
N LYS A 557 -31.54 19.76 -10.29
CA LYS A 557 -32.47 19.23 -9.27
C LYS A 557 -31.71 18.73 -8.04
N TYR A 558 -30.64 17.94 -8.22
CA TYR A 558 -29.82 17.49 -7.10
C TYR A 558 -29.12 18.66 -6.38
N TYR A 559 -28.68 19.67 -7.13
CA TYR A 559 -28.01 20.85 -6.54
C TYR A 559 -28.94 21.64 -5.64
N ASN A 560 -30.13 21.99 -6.14
CA ASN A 560 -31.13 22.71 -5.36
C ASN A 560 -31.56 21.92 -4.11
N ARG A 561 -31.73 20.60 -4.26
CA ARG A 561 -32.03 19.71 -3.14
C ARG A 561 -30.89 19.68 -2.12
N ALA A 562 -29.65 19.61 -2.56
CA ALA A 562 -28.49 19.62 -1.68
C ALA A 562 -28.33 20.95 -0.93
N LEU A 563 -28.55 22.09 -1.60
CA LEU A 563 -28.58 23.40 -0.93
C LEU A 563 -29.71 23.53 0.10
N SER A 564 -30.83 22.81 -0.08
CA SER A 564 -31.92 22.82 0.89
C SER A 564 -31.68 21.90 2.09
N VAL A 565 -30.86 20.86 1.94
CA VAL A 565 -30.64 19.83 2.97
C VAL A 565 -29.42 20.13 3.84
N LEU A 566 -28.37 20.70 3.25
CA LEU A 566 -27.15 21.18 3.91
C LEU A 566 -27.35 22.60 4.42
#